data_AF-A0A037ZFI2-F1
#
_entry.id   AF-A0A037ZFI2-F1
#
_cell.length_a   1.000
_cell.length_b   1.000
_cell.length_c   1.000
_cell.angle_alpha   90.00
_cell.angle_beta   90.00
_cell.angle_gamma   90.00
#
_symmetry.space_group_name_H-M   'P 1'
#
loop_
_entity.id
_entity.type
_entity.pdbx_description
1 polymer ?
#
loop_
_entity_poly.entity_id
_entity_poly.type
_entity_poly.pdbx_seq_one_letter_code
_entity_poly.pdbx_strand_id
1 'polypeptide(L)'
;MNTAELLFAGVRWWLTIGAGVAAVFLTIGIDRIDEDARGAYVFRPLLLPGVMLIWPLVLWRWLRIETGAGDEQARYVPPRATHKTVAVLMAAGILAAVVLGLINRPQWPADFVPQQISGPGE
;
A
#
# COMPACT_ATOMS: atom_id res chain seq x y z
N MET A 1 -15.14 -9.16 22.91
CA MET A 1 -14.11 -8.39 22.18
C MET A 1 -14.83 -7.40 21.29
N ASN A 2 -14.47 -6.13 21.39
CA ASN A 2 -15.03 -5.05 20.56
C ASN A 2 -14.41 -5.09 19.14
N THR A 3 -15.11 -4.58 18.13
CA THR A 3 -14.61 -4.50 16.74
C THR A 3 -13.28 -3.75 16.65
N ALA A 4 -13.10 -2.68 17.44
CA ALA A 4 -11.84 -1.95 17.51
C ALA A 4 -10.67 -2.82 18.00
N GLU A 5 -10.91 -3.68 18.99
CA GLU A 5 -9.90 -4.59 19.54
C GLU A 5 -9.50 -5.65 18.50
N LEU A 6 -10.47 -6.17 17.74
CA LEU A 6 -10.22 -7.14 16.67
C LEU A 6 -9.37 -6.53 15.54
N LEU A 7 -9.69 -5.30 15.12
CA LEU A 7 -8.92 -4.58 14.09
C LEU A 7 -7.50 -4.32 14.57
N PHE A 8 -7.33 -3.81 15.79
CA PHE A 8 -6.02 -3.55 16.34
C PHE A 8 -5.18 -4.81 16.48
N ALA A 9 -5.78 -5.91 16.97
CA ALA A 9 -5.10 -7.20 17.06
C ALA A 9 -4.69 -7.72 15.68
N GLY A 10 -5.57 -7.63 14.68
CA GLY A 10 -5.28 -8.02 13.30
C GLY A 10 -4.11 -7.24 12.69
N VAL A 11 -4.13 -5.90 12.80
CA VAL A 11 -3.04 -5.04 12.32
C VAL A 11 -1.74 -5.33 13.05
N ARG A 12 -1.79 -5.53 14.37
CA ARG A 12 -0.61 -5.85 15.16
C ARG A 12 0.05 -7.14 14.69
N TRP A 13 -0.74 -8.21 14.53
CA TRP A 13 -0.24 -9.50 14.02
C TRP A 13 0.27 -9.40 12.59
N TRP A 14 -0.42 -8.65 11.73
CA TRP A 14 0.02 -8.42 10.36
C TRP A 14 1.40 -7.75 10.30
N LEU A 15 1.58 -6.68 11.06
CA LEU A 15 2.83 -5.92 11.10
C LEU A 15 3.95 -6.68 11.80
N THR A 16 3.69 -7.49 12.84
CA THR A 16 4.75 -8.29 13.46
C THR A 16 5.27 -9.37 12.52
N ILE A 17 4.40 -10.03 11.77
CA ILE A 17 4.82 -10.98 10.72
C ILE A 17 5.59 -10.22 9.63
N GLY A 18 5.05 -9.09 9.17
CA GLY A 18 5.70 -8.24 8.18
C GLY A 18 7.08 -7.75 8.62
N ALA A 19 7.28 -7.46 9.92
CA ALA A 19 8.58 -7.07 10.47
C ALA A 19 9.61 -8.21 10.38
N GLY A 20 9.20 -9.44 10.70
CA GLY A 20 10.06 -10.62 10.55
C GLY A 20 10.46 -10.84 9.09
N VAL A 21 9.50 -10.74 8.17
CA VAL A 21 9.76 -10.84 6.73
C VAL A 21 10.68 -9.71 6.26
N ALA A 22 10.45 -8.48 6.70
CA ALA A 22 11.29 -7.33 6.34
C ALA A 22 12.73 -7.52 6.81
N ALA A 23 12.94 -8.04 8.03
CA ALA A 23 14.27 -8.32 8.54
C ALA A 23 15.02 -9.34 7.65
N VAL A 24 14.36 -10.44 7.27
CA VAL A 24 14.94 -11.46 6.39
C VAL A 24 15.17 -10.91 4.97
N PHE A 25 14.19 -10.19 4.43
CA PHE A 25 14.24 -9.65 3.08
C PHE A 25 15.33 -8.57 2.92
N LEU A 26 15.44 -7.64 3.86
CA LEU A 26 16.42 -6.54 3.77
C LEU A 26 17.86 -6.99 4.04
N THR A 27 18.06 -8.16 4.68
CA THR A 27 19.38 -8.73 4.93
C THR A 27 19.82 -9.71 3.85
N ILE A 28 18.92 -10.52 3.30
CA ILE A 28 19.25 -11.60 2.37
C ILE A 28 18.60 -11.40 0.99
N GLY A 29 17.31 -11.05 0.96
CA GLY A 29 16.51 -11.01 -0.27
C GLY A 29 16.84 -9.83 -1.19
N ILE A 30 17.11 -8.64 -0.64
CA ILE A 30 17.27 -7.42 -1.41
C ILE A 30 18.51 -7.46 -2.31
N ASP A 31 19.62 -8.00 -1.82
CA ASP A 31 20.87 -8.14 -2.57
C ASP A 31 20.77 -9.16 -3.71
N ARG A 32 19.74 -10.03 -3.70
CA ARG A 32 19.47 -11.03 -4.75
C ARG A 32 18.51 -10.52 -5.83
N ILE A 33 17.64 -9.57 -5.50
CA ILE A 33 16.58 -9.10 -6.39
C ILE A 33 16.99 -7.83 -7.12
N ASP A 34 17.77 -6.97 -6.46
CA ASP A 34 18.15 -5.67 -6.99
C ASP A 34 19.67 -5.52 -6.96
N GLU A 35 20.25 -5.63 -8.16
CA GLU A 35 21.69 -5.57 -8.35
C GLU A 35 22.25 -4.14 -8.13
N ASP A 36 21.38 -3.12 -8.31
CA ASP A 36 21.65 -1.70 -8.04
C ASP A 36 21.47 -1.34 -6.55
N ALA A 37 20.80 -2.19 -5.76
CA ALA A 37 20.72 -2.03 -4.30
C ALA A 37 22.03 -2.39 -3.57
N ARG A 38 23.04 -2.90 -4.31
CA ARG A 38 24.39 -3.15 -3.80
C ARG A 38 25.11 -1.81 -3.55
N GLY A 39 25.23 -1.43 -2.27
CA GLY A 39 25.91 -0.19 -1.84
C GLY A 39 24.98 0.88 -1.25
N ALA A 40 23.66 0.77 -1.46
CA ALA A 40 22.66 1.72 -0.98
C ALA A 40 22.13 1.38 0.44
N TYR A 41 23.02 1.16 1.41
CA TYR A 41 22.66 0.68 2.76
C TYR A 41 21.75 1.65 3.54
N VAL A 42 21.86 2.96 3.29
CA VAL A 42 21.06 4.00 3.97
C VAL A 42 19.59 3.96 3.54
N PHE A 43 19.29 3.47 2.33
CA PHE A 43 17.92 3.41 1.81
C PHE A 43 17.16 2.15 2.25
N ARG A 44 17.85 1.11 2.73
CA ARG A 44 17.22 -0.15 3.15
C ARG A 44 16.19 0.02 4.27
N PRO A 45 16.46 0.82 5.33
CA PRO A 45 15.45 1.09 6.36
C PRO A 45 14.22 1.83 5.85
N LEU A 46 14.34 2.63 4.77
CA LEU A 46 13.20 3.32 4.18
C LEU A 46 12.19 2.36 3.54
N LEU A 47 12.66 1.18 3.11
CA LEU A 47 11.81 0.11 2.57
C LEU A 47 11.07 -0.66 3.66
N LEU A 48 11.54 -0.61 4.92
CA LEU A 48 10.96 -1.34 6.04
C LEU A 48 9.43 -1.13 6.18
N PRO A 49 8.89 0.10 6.23
CA PRO A 49 7.44 0.29 6.35
C PRO A 49 6.66 -0.27 5.15
N GLY A 50 7.23 -0.16 3.94
CA GLY A 50 6.63 -0.73 2.73
C GLY A 50 6.60 -2.26 2.79
N VAL A 51 7.74 -2.88 3.07
CA VAL A 51 7.85 -4.34 3.14
C VAL A 51 6.96 -4.90 4.25
N MET A 52 6.88 -4.25 5.41
CA MET A 52 5.99 -4.67 6.49
C MET A 52 4.51 -4.65 6.08
N LEU A 53 4.10 -3.69 5.26
CA LEU A 53 2.71 -3.56 4.82
C LEU A 53 2.35 -4.59 3.75
N ILE A 54 3.21 -4.77 2.74
CA ILE A 54 2.97 -5.61 1.57
C ILE A 54 3.79 -6.92 1.57
N TRP A 55 4.15 -7.42 2.76
CA TRP A 55 5.02 -8.59 2.93
C TRP A 55 4.61 -9.85 2.15
N PRO A 56 3.32 -10.21 1.98
CA PRO A 56 2.96 -11.43 1.25
C PRO A 56 3.32 -11.33 -0.23
N LEU A 57 3.16 -10.13 -0.81
CA LEU A 57 3.52 -9.86 -2.20
C LEU A 57 5.04 -9.90 -2.38
N VAL A 58 5.78 -9.36 -1.42
CA VAL A 58 7.24 -9.40 -1.39
C VAL A 58 7.75 -10.85 -1.34
N LEU A 59 7.23 -11.68 -0.45
CA LEU A 59 7.58 -13.11 -0.36
C LEU A 59 7.22 -13.86 -1.64
N TRP A 60 6.00 -13.67 -2.16
CA TRP A 60 5.56 -14.34 -3.38
C TRP A 60 6.48 -13.99 -4.56
N ARG A 61 6.81 -12.71 -4.73
CA ARG A 61 7.73 -12.25 -5.79
C ARG A 61 9.14 -12.84 -5.59
N TRP A 62 9.63 -12.86 -4.35
CA TRP A 62 10.94 -13.41 -4.04
C TRP A 62 11.02 -14.91 -4.37
N LEU A 63 10.03 -15.71 -3.95
CA LEU A 63 9.95 -17.14 -4.26
C LEU A 63 9.85 -17.40 -5.78
N ARG A 64 9.14 -16.56 -6.53
CA ARG A 64 8.99 -16.69 -7.98
C ARG A 64 10.31 -16.46 -8.73
N ILE A 65 11.14 -15.55 -8.25
CA ILE A 65 12.47 -15.28 -8.80
C ILE A 65 13.39 -16.47 -8.49
N GLU A 66 13.40 -16.96 -7.25
CA GLU A 66 14.26 -18.09 -6.85
C GLU A 66 13.90 -19.41 -7.54
N THR A 67 12.62 -19.63 -7.84
CA THR A 67 12.16 -20.84 -8.54
C THR A 67 12.45 -20.82 -10.05
N GLY A 68 13.07 -19.77 -10.58
CA GLY A 68 13.44 -19.71 -12.01
C GLY A 68 12.23 -19.62 -12.95
N ALA A 69 11.02 -19.44 -12.43
CA ALA A 69 9.82 -19.18 -13.22
C ALA A 69 9.85 -17.82 -13.94
N GLY A 70 10.94 -17.07 -13.76
CA GLY A 70 11.19 -15.71 -14.23
C GLY A 70 11.91 -15.59 -15.58
N ASP A 71 11.77 -16.55 -16.50
CA ASP A 71 12.09 -16.35 -17.93
C ASP A 71 11.09 -15.40 -18.63
N GLU A 72 10.41 -14.55 -17.85
CA GLU A 72 9.42 -13.57 -18.28
C GLU A 72 10.08 -12.33 -18.89
N GLN A 73 11.31 -11.99 -18.50
CA GLN A 73 12.05 -10.88 -19.13
C GLN A 73 12.39 -11.18 -20.60
N ALA A 74 12.62 -12.45 -20.96
CA ALA A 74 12.79 -12.88 -22.34
C ALA A 74 11.46 -12.88 -23.14
N ARG A 75 10.32 -12.72 -22.46
CA ARG A 75 8.97 -12.87 -23.03
C ARG A 75 8.13 -11.60 -22.91
N TYR A 76 8.75 -10.42 -23.04
CA TYR A 76 8.02 -9.14 -23.12
C TYR A 76 7.10 -9.13 -24.37
N VAL A 77 5.88 -9.61 -24.18
CA VAL A 77 4.74 -9.39 -25.06
C VAL A 77 3.78 -8.52 -24.25
N PRO A 78 3.54 -7.25 -24.61
CA PRO A 78 2.67 -6.39 -23.83
C PRO A 78 1.27 -7.02 -23.77
N PRO A 79 0.69 -7.27 -22.58
CA PRO A 79 -0.67 -7.77 -22.45
C PRO A 79 -1.65 -6.62 -22.76
N ARG A 80 -1.89 -6.38 -24.05
CA ARG A 80 -2.71 -5.27 -24.55
C ARG A 80 -4.21 -5.42 -24.23
N ALA A 81 -4.67 -6.64 -23.93
CA ALA A 81 -6.08 -6.94 -23.74
C ALA A 81 -6.64 -6.47 -22.38
N THR A 82 -5.88 -6.66 -21.29
CA THR A 82 -6.36 -6.39 -19.93
C THR A 82 -6.37 -4.90 -19.57
N HIS A 83 -5.53 -4.10 -20.22
CA HIS A 83 -5.43 -2.65 -19.96
C HIS A 83 -6.76 -1.91 -20.18
N LYS A 84 -7.53 -2.27 -21.21
CA LYS A 84 -8.81 -1.60 -21.50
C LYS A 84 -9.83 -1.87 -20.40
N THR A 85 -9.96 -3.12 -19.97
CA THR A 85 -10.89 -3.50 -18.90
C THR A 85 -10.52 -2.81 -17.59
N VAL A 86 -9.24 -2.83 -17.21
CA VAL A 86 -8.77 -2.14 -16.00
C VAL A 86 -8.99 -0.64 -16.07
N ALA A 87 -8.72 -0.01 -17.22
CA ALA A 87 -8.94 1.42 -17.42
C ALA A 87 -10.43 1.80 -17.31
N VAL A 88 -11.33 1.02 -17.91
CA VAL A 88 -12.78 1.26 -17.82
C VAL A 88 -13.27 1.04 -16.39
N LEU A 89 -12.83 -0.03 -15.72
CA LEU A 89 -13.19 -0.29 -14.32
C LEU A 89 -12.69 0.83 -13.40
N MET A 90 -11.46 1.30 -13.59
CA MET A 90 -10.90 2.45 -12.88
C MET A 90 -11.72 3.72 -13.10
N ALA A 91 -12.04 4.05 -14.36
CA ALA A 91 -12.83 5.24 -14.68
C ALA A 91 -14.24 5.16 -14.08
N ALA A 92 -14.90 4.01 -14.20
CA ALA A 92 -16.21 3.76 -13.59
C ALA A 92 -16.14 3.83 -12.06
N GLY A 93 -15.09 3.27 -11.46
CA GLY A 93 -14.85 3.31 -10.01
C GLY A 93 -14.63 4.73 -9.50
N ILE A 94 -13.84 5.54 -10.21
CA ILE A 94 -13.62 6.96 -9.87
C ILE A 94 -14.95 7.72 -9.94
N LEU A 95 -15.72 7.54 -11.01
CA LEU A 95 -17.03 8.18 -11.15
C LEU A 95 -17.98 7.77 -10.03
N ALA A 96 -18.05 6.47 -9.72
CA ALA A 96 -18.86 5.96 -8.63
C ALA A 96 -18.43 6.56 -7.28
N ALA A 97 -17.13 6.62 -6.99
CA ALA A 97 -16.60 7.20 -5.77
C ALA A 97 -16.93 8.70 -5.64
N VAL A 98 -16.83 9.47 -6.73
CA VAL A 98 -17.22 10.89 -6.76
C VAL A 98 -18.71 11.03 -6.48
N VAL A 99 -19.57 10.26 -7.14
CA VAL A 99 -21.02 10.30 -6.93
C VAL A 99 -21.37 9.92 -5.49
N LEU A 100 -20.81 8.84 -4.96
CA LEU A 100 -20.98 8.41 -3.58
C LEU A 100 -20.51 9.48 -2.58
N GLY A 101 -19.38 10.12 -2.85
CA GLY A 101 -18.86 11.20 -2.01
C GLY A 101 -19.73 12.45 -2.04
N LEU A 102 -20.35 12.78 -3.17
CA LEU A 102 -21.29 13.89 -3.30
C LEU A 102 -22.63 13.58 -2.60
N ILE A 103 -23.14 12.35 -2.71
CA ILE A 103 -24.36 11.91 -2.01
C ILE A 103 -24.15 11.94 -0.50
N ASN A 104 -23.02 11.42 -0.04
CA ASN A 104 -22.67 11.35 1.38
C ASN A 104 -21.83 12.56 1.83
N ARG A 105 -21.98 13.70 1.14
CA ARG A 105 -21.19 14.90 1.45
C ARG A 105 -21.39 15.24 2.93
N PRO A 106 -20.30 15.36 3.72
CA PRO A 106 -20.40 15.83 5.09
C PRO A 106 -21.04 17.21 5.13
N GLN A 107 -22.26 17.28 5.64
CA GLN A 107 -22.96 18.54 5.89
C GLN A 107 -22.62 18.99 7.30
N TRP A 108 -22.20 20.24 7.42
CA TRP A 108 -21.99 20.86 8.73
C TRP A 108 -23.33 20.91 9.48
N PRO A 109 -23.38 20.62 10.78
CA PRO A 109 -24.62 20.70 11.55
C PRO A 109 -25.21 22.11 11.44
N ALA A 110 -26.48 22.22 11.04
CA ALA A 110 -27.14 23.52 10.82
C ALA A 110 -27.33 24.33 12.12
N ASP A 111 -27.26 23.63 13.25
CA ASP A 111 -27.35 24.13 14.62
C ASP A 111 -26.00 24.57 15.21
N PHE A 112 -24.91 24.44 14.44
CA PHE A 112 -23.59 24.85 14.92
C PHE A 112 -23.44 26.37 14.86
N VAL A 113 -23.45 27.02 16.03
CA VAL A 113 -23.17 28.45 16.15
C VAL A 113 -21.66 28.68 15.99
N PRO A 114 -21.21 29.43 14.97
CA PRO A 114 -19.78 29.72 14.80
C PRO A 114 -19.28 30.54 16.00
N GLN A 115 -18.39 29.96 16.81
CA GLN A 115 -17.75 30.67 17.91
C GLN A 115 -16.41 31.23 17.44
N GLN A 116 -16.27 32.55 17.49
CA GLN A 116 -15.02 33.21 17.14
C GLN A 116 -13.97 32.92 18.22
N ILE A 117 -12.93 32.18 17.83
CA ILE A 117 -11.87 31.70 18.74
C ILE A 117 -10.82 32.80 19.04
N SER A 118 -10.87 33.91 18.30
CA SER A 118 -9.96 35.05 18.45
C SER A 118 -10.72 36.33 18.14
N GLY A 119 -10.93 37.20 19.14
CA GLY A 119 -11.57 38.51 18.95
C GLY A 119 -10.81 39.37 17.92
N PRO A 120 -11.43 40.45 17.38
CA PRO A 120 -10.68 41.42 16.59
C PRO A 120 -9.54 41.93 17.47
N GLY A 121 -8.29 41.70 17.05
CA GLY A 121 -7.13 42.13 17.81
C GLY A 121 -7.21 43.63 18.08
N GLU A 122 -6.96 44.02 19.33
CA GLU A 122 -6.56 45.39 19.66
C GLU A 122 -5.14 45.67 19.14
#